data_AF-A0A511SUT8-F1
#
_entry.id   AF-A0A511SUT8-F1
#
_cell.length_a   1.000
_cell.length_b   1.000
_cell.length_c   1.000
_cell.angle_alpha   90.00
_cell.angle_beta   90.00
_cell.angle_gamma   90.00
#
_symmetry.space_group_name_H-M   'P 1'
#
loop_
_entity.id
_entity.type
_entity.pdbx_description
1 polymer ?
#
loop_
_entity_poly.entity_id
_entity_poly.type
_entity_poly.pdbx_seq_one_letter_code
_entity_poly.pdbx_strand_id
1 'polypeptide(L)'
;MKCLKLWLWACAVSLVVGCGGVPAETVDEGEALTSSSEEMVGCFANCPDGSTVTCPTMPATCTATNGSGVVCDGVNYRCPATACRPGMPTCAFARTTICLGVTEPFPCCNGTSLGECTCRGDGSNPRCI
;
A
#
# COMPACT_ATOMS: atom_id res chain seq x y z
N MET A 1 0.67 -55.97 -42.21
CA MET A 1 2.14 -55.87 -42.34
C MET A 1 2.65 -55.45 -40.97
N LYS A 2 3.15 -56.40 -40.18
CA LYS A 2 4.58 -56.61 -39.88
C LYS A 2 5.21 -55.47 -39.06
N CYS A 3 5.60 -55.84 -37.83
CA CYS A 3 6.87 -55.42 -37.20
C CYS A 3 6.93 -53.96 -36.70
N LEU A 4 7.72 -53.54 -35.71
CA LEU A 4 8.91 -54.05 -35.03
C LEU A 4 8.98 -53.19 -33.72
N LYS A 5 9.01 -53.72 -32.49
CA LYS A 5 10.20 -54.22 -31.77
C LYS A 5 11.13 -53.11 -31.26
N LEU A 6 11.21 -53.02 -29.92
CA LEU A 6 12.32 -52.54 -29.09
C LEU A 6 12.76 -51.08 -29.34
N TRP A 7 13.03 -50.28 -28.32
CA TRP A 7 14.31 -50.11 -27.61
C TRP A 7 13.94 -49.15 -26.45
N LEU A 8 13.91 -49.52 -25.16
CA LEU A 8 15.03 -49.68 -24.23
C LEU A 8 16.24 -48.79 -24.55
N TRP A 9 16.66 -47.99 -23.56
CA TRP A 9 17.81 -47.08 -23.48
C TRP A 9 17.42 -45.60 -23.65
N ALA A 10 17.84 -44.65 -22.81
CA ALA A 10 18.79 -44.70 -21.71
C ALA A 10 18.57 -43.47 -20.81
N CYS A 11 19.03 -43.61 -19.58
CA CYS A 11 19.38 -42.54 -18.68
C CYS A 11 20.12 -41.40 -19.38
N ALA A 12 19.92 -40.21 -18.79
CA ALA A 12 20.98 -39.32 -18.32
C ALA A 12 20.89 -37.90 -18.91
N VAL A 13 20.54 -37.00 -18.00
CA VAL A 13 21.25 -35.75 -17.74
C VAL A 13 21.57 -34.90 -18.96
N SER A 14 20.84 -33.80 -19.08
CA SER A 14 21.44 -32.55 -19.54
C SER A 14 20.85 -31.40 -18.74
N LEU A 15 21.64 -30.95 -17.77
CA LEU A 15 21.58 -29.59 -17.24
C LEU A 15 21.76 -28.62 -18.40
N VAL A 16 20.75 -27.84 -18.72
CA VAL A 16 20.91 -26.58 -19.45
C VAL A 16 20.30 -25.48 -18.60
N VAL A 17 21.18 -24.76 -17.92
CA VAL A 17 20.99 -23.36 -17.53
C VAL A 17 20.91 -22.56 -18.82
N GLY A 18 19.81 -21.82 -19.05
CA GLY A 18 19.68 -20.99 -20.23
C GLY A 18 18.29 -20.40 -20.48
N CYS A 19 17.95 -19.37 -19.71
CA CYS A 19 17.23 -18.15 -20.10
C CYS A 19 16.44 -18.15 -21.44
N GLY A 20 15.12 -17.91 -21.36
CA GLY A 20 14.39 -17.22 -22.44
C GLY A 20 12.96 -17.70 -22.72
N GLY A 21 11.96 -16.92 -22.28
CA GLY A 21 10.75 -16.69 -23.10
C GLY A 21 9.45 -17.42 -22.72
N VAL A 22 8.72 -16.83 -21.78
CA VAL A 22 7.26 -16.85 -21.50
C VAL A 22 6.39 -16.78 -22.78
N PRO A 23 5.17 -17.38 -22.81
CA PRO A 23 3.99 -16.60 -22.44
C PRO A 23 2.92 -17.35 -21.59
N ALA A 24 2.20 -16.51 -20.83
CA ALA A 24 0.85 -16.71 -20.30
C ALA A 24 0.69 -17.51 -19.00
N GLU A 25 0.50 -16.78 -17.90
CA GLU A 25 -0.83 -16.64 -17.32
C GLU A 25 -0.90 -15.38 -16.45
N THR A 26 -1.83 -14.49 -16.83
CA THR A 26 -2.16 -13.25 -16.14
C THR A 26 -2.89 -13.56 -14.85
N VAL A 27 -2.24 -13.30 -13.71
CA VAL A 27 -2.91 -13.01 -12.45
C VAL A 27 -2.81 -11.50 -12.25
N ASP A 28 -3.88 -10.84 -12.64
CA ASP A 28 -4.28 -9.55 -12.08
C ASP A 28 -4.53 -9.77 -10.58
N GLU A 29 -3.93 -8.94 -9.73
CA GLU A 29 -4.49 -8.39 -8.48
C GLU A 29 -3.35 -7.93 -7.55
N GLY A 30 -3.23 -6.62 -7.42
CA GLY A 30 -2.59 -5.96 -6.29
C GLY A 30 -1.14 -5.57 -6.52
N GLU A 31 -0.94 -4.31 -6.94
CA GLU A 31 0.30 -3.59 -6.69
C GLU A 31 0.56 -3.51 -5.18
N ALA A 32 1.15 -4.56 -4.62
CA ALA A 32 1.79 -4.49 -3.32
C ALA A 32 3.08 -3.68 -3.52
N LEU A 33 2.96 -2.37 -3.35
CA LEU A 33 4.08 -1.44 -3.18
C LEU A 33 4.93 -1.92 -1.99
N THR A 34 5.82 -2.86 -2.27
CA THR A 34 6.92 -3.26 -1.40
C THR A 34 7.96 -2.15 -1.48
N SER A 35 7.66 -1.01 -0.84
CA SER A 35 8.68 -0.04 -0.50
C SER A 35 9.42 -0.59 0.72
N SER A 36 10.36 -1.50 0.45
CA SER A 36 11.37 -1.92 1.41
C SER A 36 12.37 -0.77 1.56
N SER A 37 12.24 0.02 2.62
CA SER A 37 13.30 0.93 3.08
C SER A 37 13.87 0.36 4.39
N GLU A 38 14.98 -0.34 4.25
CA GLU A 38 15.83 -0.83 5.33
C GLU A 38 16.55 0.35 6.01
N GLU A 39 16.06 0.90 7.11
CA GLU A 39 16.87 1.71 8.04
C GLU A 39 16.24 1.61 9.46
N MET A 40 16.91 0.88 10.37
CA MET A 40 16.49 0.54 11.76
C MET A 40 15.25 -0.37 11.88
N VAL A 41 15.49 -1.64 12.24
CA VAL A 41 14.50 -2.72 12.42
C VAL A 41 13.57 -2.45 13.61
N GLY A 42 12.72 -1.44 13.49
CA GLY A 42 11.47 -1.36 14.22
C GLY A 42 10.40 -2.00 13.34
N CYS A 43 9.60 -2.92 13.87
CA CYS A 43 8.43 -3.34 13.13
C CYS A 43 7.36 -2.27 13.22
N PHE A 44 7.23 -1.49 12.16
CA PHE A 44 6.28 -0.40 12.07
C PHE A 44 5.51 -0.45 10.74
N ALA A 45 4.26 -0.01 10.77
CA ALA A 45 3.44 0.18 9.58
C ALA A 45 2.89 1.61 9.56
N ASN A 46 2.95 2.23 8.38
CA ASN A 46 2.37 3.56 8.17
C ASN A 46 0.86 3.42 7.95
N CYS A 47 0.07 4.20 8.68
CA CYS A 47 -1.37 4.19 8.60
C CYS A 47 -1.90 5.27 7.64
N PRO A 48 -3.15 5.13 7.14
CA PRO A 48 -3.66 6.03 6.11
C PRO A 48 -3.87 7.46 6.59
N ASP A 49 -3.99 7.67 7.91
CA ASP A 49 -4.04 8.98 8.56
C ASP A 49 -2.66 9.63 8.77
N GLY A 50 -1.58 8.95 8.36
CA GLY A 50 -0.21 9.41 8.54
C GLY A 50 0.41 9.06 9.90
N SER A 51 -0.34 8.43 10.80
CA SER A 51 0.23 7.82 12.01
C SER A 51 1.04 6.56 11.69
N THR A 52 1.77 6.07 12.68
CA THR A 52 2.56 4.84 12.59
C THR A 52 2.18 3.92 13.73
N VAL A 53 1.90 2.65 13.43
CA VAL A 53 1.67 1.60 14.45
C VAL A 53 2.89 0.70 14.54
N THR A 54 3.26 0.32 15.76
CA THR A 54 4.45 -0.48 16.05
C THR A 54 4.15 -1.56 17.09
N CYS A 55 5.02 -2.58 17.17
CA CYS A 55 4.93 -3.55 18.24
C CYS A 55 5.26 -2.89 19.60
N PRO A 56 4.45 -3.13 20.65
CA PRO A 56 4.71 -2.56 21.97
C PRO A 56 5.96 -3.15 22.64
N THR A 57 6.38 -4.36 22.23
CA THR A 57 7.56 -5.05 22.72
C THR A 57 8.43 -5.48 21.55
N MET A 58 9.73 -5.20 21.63
CA MET A 58 10.75 -5.71 20.72
C MET A 58 11.84 -6.45 21.52
N PRO A 59 12.42 -7.55 21.00
CA PRO A 59 12.13 -8.18 19.71
C PRO A 59 10.85 -9.03 19.74
N ALA A 60 10.02 -8.91 18.70
CA ALA A 60 8.82 -9.70 18.46
C ALA A 60 8.87 -10.25 17.03
N THR A 61 8.37 -11.46 16.78
CA THR A 61 8.18 -11.94 15.40
C THR A 61 7.17 -11.03 14.73
N CYS A 62 7.57 -10.29 13.70
CA CYS A 62 6.71 -9.23 13.19
C CYS A 62 6.48 -9.24 11.69
N THR A 63 5.23 -8.96 11.31
CA THR A 63 4.82 -8.69 9.93
C THR A 63 4.16 -7.31 9.89
N ALA A 64 4.73 -6.38 9.14
CA ALA A 64 4.15 -5.06 8.92
C ALA A 64 3.46 -5.00 7.56
N THR A 65 2.27 -4.39 7.51
CA THR A 65 1.52 -4.13 6.29
C THR A 65 1.08 -2.68 6.29
N ASN A 66 1.70 -1.85 5.43
CA ASN A 66 1.34 -0.44 5.30
C ASN A 66 -0.16 -0.29 4.96
N GLY A 67 -0.80 0.71 5.57
CA GLY A 67 -2.24 0.97 5.50
C GLY A 67 -3.11 0.04 6.35
N SER A 68 -2.56 -1.06 6.87
CA SER A 68 -3.34 -2.08 7.62
C SER A 68 -2.90 -2.22 9.08
N GLY A 69 -1.59 -2.28 9.33
CA GLY A 69 -1.02 -2.37 10.68
C GLY A 69 0.14 -3.35 10.79
N VAL A 70 0.43 -3.80 12.02
CA VAL A 70 1.50 -4.77 12.32
C VAL A 70 0.95 -5.99 13.03
N VAL A 71 1.56 -7.15 12.82
CA VAL A 71 1.30 -8.40 13.54
C VAL A 71 2.54 -8.75 14.33
N CYS A 72 2.45 -8.81 15.66
CA CYS A 72 3.57 -9.08 16.56
C CYS A 72 3.31 -10.36 17.36
N ASP A 73 4.11 -11.40 17.17
CA ASP A 73 3.96 -12.72 17.80
C ASP A 73 2.52 -13.28 17.69
N GLY A 74 1.91 -13.09 16.51
CA GLY A 74 0.53 -13.49 16.22
C GLY A 74 -0.56 -12.52 16.70
N VAL A 75 -0.21 -11.45 17.41
CA VAL A 75 -1.15 -10.41 17.85
C VAL A 75 -1.25 -9.29 16.81
N ASN A 76 -2.47 -8.97 16.38
CA ASN A 76 -2.72 -7.93 15.38
C ASN A 76 -2.89 -6.54 16.02
N TYR A 77 -2.04 -5.59 15.64
CA TYR A 77 -2.14 -4.17 15.94
C TYR A 77 -2.53 -3.42 14.67
N ARG A 78 -3.82 -3.12 14.55
CA ARG A 78 -4.39 -2.51 13.34
C ARG A 78 -4.19 -1.00 13.34
N CYS A 79 -4.05 -0.44 12.14
CA CYS A 79 -4.20 0.99 11.94
C CYS A 79 -5.59 1.44 12.41
N PRO A 80 -5.69 2.64 13.02
CA PRO A 80 -6.98 3.20 13.37
C PRO A 80 -7.83 3.37 12.11
N ALA A 81 -9.13 3.15 12.24
CA ALA A 81 -10.06 3.46 11.16
C ALA A 81 -10.00 4.97 10.92
N THR A 82 -9.72 5.37 9.68
CA THR A 82 -9.78 6.77 9.25
C THR A 82 -10.84 6.93 8.17
N ALA A 83 -11.60 8.02 8.26
CA ALA A 83 -12.50 8.43 7.19
C ALA A 83 -11.74 9.07 6.02
N CYS A 84 -10.48 9.46 6.23
CA CYS A 84 -9.65 10.09 5.22
C CYS A 84 -9.13 9.08 4.20
N ARG A 85 -9.20 9.45 2.92
CA ARG A 85 -8.63 8.65 1.83
C ARG A 85 -7.19 9.09 1.54
N PRO A 86 -6.31 8.15 1.11
CA PRO A 86 -4.99 8.50 0.63
C PRO A 86 -5.09 9.52 -0.52
N GLY A 87 -4.26 10.56 -0.47
CA GLY A 87 -4.26 11.67 -1.44
C GLY A 87 -5.23 12.81 -1.14
N MET A 88 -6.07 12.70 -0.09
CA MET A 88 -6.93 13.81 0.35
C MET A 88 -6.09 14.90 1.04
N PRO A 89 -6.28 16.19 0.74
CA PRO A 89 -5.53 17.25 1.38
C PRO A 89 -5.91 17.36 2.86
N THR A 90 -4.94 17.72 3.71
CA THR A 90 -5.26 18.04 5.11
C THR A 90 -6.06 19.33 5.17
N CYS A 91 -7.00 19.46 6.12
CA CYS A 91 -7.76 20.69 6.30
C CYS A 91 -6.83 21.88 6.62
N ALA A 92 -5.70 21.63 7.30
CA ALA A 92 -4.67 22.63 7.52
C ALA A 92 -4.02 23.11 6.22
N PHE A 93 -3.66 22.19 5.32
CA PHE A 93 -3.12 22.53 4.01
C PHE A 93 -4.16 23.26 3.15
N ALA A 94 -5.41 22.78 3.13
CA ALA A 94 -6.49 23.41 2.41
C ALA A 94 -6.70 24.88 2.85
N ARG A 95 -6.60 25.20 4.13
CA ARG A 95 -6.66 26.60 4.62
C ARG A 95 -5.55 27.50 4.08
N THR A 96 -4.48 26.96 3.50
CA THR A 96 -3.39 27.77 2.92
C THR A 96 -3.57 28.03 1.42
N THR A 97 -4.50 27.33 0.75
CA THR A 97 -4.75 27.53 -0.67
C THR A 97 -5.62 28.76 -0.92
N ILE A 98 -5.41 29.41 -2.06
CA ILE A 98 -6.20 30.57 -2.48
C ILE A 98 -7.38 30.07 -3.31
N CYS A 99 -8.59 30.47 -2.94
CA CYS A 99 -9.79 30.11 -3.68
C CYS A 99 -9.93 30.96 -4.94
N LEU A 100 -9.69 30.35 -6.10
CA LEU A 100 -9.92 30.96 -7.41
C LEU A 100 -11.31 30.56 -7.93
N GLY A 101 -12.34 31.27 -7.48
CA GLY A 101 -13.69 31.19 -8.07
C GLY A 101 -14.54 29.96 -7.72
N VAL A 102 -13.98 28.91 -7.12
CA VAL A 102 -14.76 27.76 -6.66
C VAL A 102 -15.50 28.17 -5.37
N THR A 103 -16.80 27.91 -5.28
CA THR A 103 -17.59 28.12 -4.04
C THR A 103 -18.12 26.83 -3.44
N GLU A 104 -17.80 25.70 -4.06
CA GLU A 104 -18.28 24.41 -3.63
C GLU A 104 -17.50 23.90 -2.41
N PRO A 105 -18.19 23.28 -1.44
CA PRO A 105 -17.52 22.54 -0.39
C PRO A 105 -16.71 21.39 -0.98
N PHE A 106 -15.52 21.17 -0.43
CA PHE A 106 -14.65 20.06 -0.78
C PHE A 106 -14.16 19.34 0.48
N PRO A 107 -14.03 18.01 0.44
CA PRO A 107 -13.62 17.23 1.61
C PRO A 107 -12.14 17.46 1.91
N CYS A 108 -11.80 17.47 3.19
CA CYS A 108 -10.43 17.53 3.68
C CYS A 108 -10.24 16.56 4.85
N CYS A 109 -8.98 16.24 5.15
CA CYS A 109 -8.66 15.36 6.26
C CYS A 109 -8.24 16.14 7.52
N ASN A 110 -8.88 15.85 8.65
CA ASN A 110 -8.48 16.34 9.97
C ASN A 110 -7.93 15.17 10.82
N GLY A 111 -6.82 14.57 10.35
CA GLY A 111 -6.22 13.38 10.94
C GLY A 111 -7.01 12.10 10.63
N THR A 112 -7.96 11.75 11.49
CA THR A 112 -8.76 10.52 11.33
C THR A 112 -10.20 10.78 10.86
N SER A 113 -10.63 12.04 10.90
CA SER A 113 -12.00 12.45 10.58
C SER A 113 -12.06 13.22 9.26
N LEU A 114 -13.18 13.04 8.55
CA LEU A 114 -13.50 13.84 7.38
C LEU A 114 -13.95 15.23 7.85
N GLY A 115 -13.27 16.26 7.39
CA GLY A 115 -13.70 17.64 7.49
C GLY A 115 -14.15 18.16 6.14
N GLU A 116 -14.67 19.38 6.13
CA GLU A 116 -15.11 20.04 4.90
C GLU A 116 -14.53 21.45 4.85
N CYS A 117 -14.03 21.84 3.68
CA CYS A 117 -13.59 23.19 3.40
C CYS A 117 -14.50 23.83 2.36
N THR A 118 -14.90 25.07 2.58
CA THR A 118 -15.67 25.84 1.61
C THR A 118 -14.88 27.06 1.18
N CYS A 119 -14.77 27.23 -0.13
CA CYS A 119 -14.25 28.45 -0.73
C CYS A 119 -15.38 29.48 -0.90
N ARG A 120 -15.05 30.78 -0.81
CA ARG A 120 -16.05 31.85 -0.96
C ARG A 120 -15.89 32.64 -2.28
N GLY A 121 -14.90 32.28 -3.11
CA GLY A 121 -14.71 32.82 -4.46
C GLY A 121 -14.17 34.25 -4.51
N ASP A 122 -13.83 34.85 -3.37
CA ASP A 122 -13.35 36.23 -3.24
C ASP A 122 -11.82 36.36 -3.21
N GLY A 123 -11.08 35.31 -3.60
CA GLY A 123 -9.61 35.28 -3.49
C GLY A 123 -9.09 35.08 -2.06
N SER A 124 -9.98 34.81 -1.10
CA SER A 124 -9.62 34.43 0.26
C SER A 124 -9.27 32.94 0.38
N ASN A 125 -8.63 32.60 1.49
CA ASN A 125 -8.42 31.22 1.92
C ASN A 125 -9.76 30.53 2.28
N PRO A 126 -9.90 29.21 2.04
CA PRO A 126 -11.12 28.48 2.37
C PRO A 126 -11.33 28.40 3.88
N ARG A 127 -12.61 28.31 4.26
CA ARG A 127 -13.04 28.06 5.65
C ARG A 127 -13.29 26.58 5.81
N CYS A 128 -12.58 25.92 6.73
CA CYS A 128 -12.77 24.51 7.00
C CYS A 128 -13.39 24.25 8.36
N ILE A 129 -14.31 23.30 8.43
CA ILE A 129 -14.97 22.80 9.63
C ILE A 129 -14.49 21.39 9.97
#